data_AF-A0A831V4L5-F1
#
_entry.id   AF-A0A831V4L5-F1
#
_cell.length_a   1.000
_cell.length_b   1.000
_cell.length_c   1.000
_cell.angle_alpha   90.00
_cell.angle_beta   90.00
_cell.angle_gamma   90.00
#
_symmetry.space_group_name_H-M   'P 1'
#
loop_
_entity.id
_entity.type
_entity.pdbx_description
1 polymer ?
#
loop_
_entity_poly.entity_id
_entity_poly.type
_entity_poly.pdbx_seq_one_letter_code
_entity_poly.pdbx_strand_id
1 'polypeptide(L)' 'MSQQDIHFDEIFSRYRSDPFHYVDMCAVHAGQVQFLVEEGDEVEGVTGEWKHIPGSSLYRITRENNTKVVSSQTNGI' A
#
# COMPACT_ATOMS: atom_id res chain seq x y z
N MET A 1 3.52 -38.24 11.13
CA MET A 1 3.64 -36.76 11.13
C MET A 1 5.04 -36.42 10.63
N SER A 2 5.31 -35.66 9.58
CA SER A 2 4.48 -34.90 8.63
C SER A 2 5.52 -34.10 7.83
N GLN A 3 6.07 -34.64 6.75
CA GLN A 3 6.74 -33.81 5.75
C GLN A 3 5.68 -33.53 4.70
N GLN A 4 5.04 -32.37 4.84
CA GLN A 4 4.33 -31.77 3.73
C GLN A 4 5.36 -31.65 2.62
N ASP A 5 5.16 -32.38 1.51
CA ASP A 5 5.91 -32.18 0.28
C ASP A 5 5.57 -30.78 -0.23
N ILE A 6 6.28 -29.79 0.31
CA ILE A 6 6.16 -28.40 -0.12
C ILE A 6 6.82 -28.37 -1.51
N HIS A 7 6.00 -28.28 -2.55
CA HIS A 7 6.47 -28.13 -3.93
C HIS A 7 7.10 -26.74 -4.13
N PHE A 8 8.37 -26.61 -3.73
CA PHE A 8 9.12 -25.36 -3.76
C PHE A 8 9.18 -24.73 -5.15
N ASP A 9 9.28 -25.52 -6.21
CA ASP A 9 9.32 -25.03 -7.59
C ASP A 9 8.05 -24.27 -7.98
N GLU A 10 6.89 -24.74 -7.53
CA GLU A 10 5.61 -24.08 -7.79
C GLU A 10 5.53 -22.74 -7.04
N ILE A 11 6.01 -22.72 -5.79
CA ILE A 11 6.08 -21.51 -4.97
C ILE A 11 7.04 -20.48 -5.61
N PHE A 12 8.23 -20.90 -6.02
CA PHE A 12 9.20 -20.01 -6.69
C PHE A 12 8.67 -19.48 -8.02
N SER A 13 7.97 -20.31 -8.80
CA SER A 13 7.35 -19.87 -10.06
C SER A 13 6.31 -18.77 -9.84
N ARG A 14 5.51 -18.89 -8.77
CA ARG A 14 4.46 -17.92 -8.40
C ARG A 14 5.03 -16.58 -7.95
N TYR A 15 6.07 -16.60 -7.12
CA TYR A 15 6.78 -15.36 -6.73
C TYR A 15 7.51 -14.69 -7.89
N ARG A 16 7.96 -15.48 -8.87
CA ARG A 16 8.62 -14.94 -10.06
C ARG A 16 7.63 -14.34 -11.06
N SER A 17 6.38 -14.84 -11.10
CA SER A 17 5.34 -14.29 -11.95
C SER A 17 4.76 -12.97 -11.43
N ASP A 18 4.65 -12.82 -10.11
CA ASP A 18 4.11 -11.63 -9.46
C ASP A 18 4.93 -11.28 -8.22
N PRO A 19 5.93 -10.39 -8.34
CA PRO A 19 6.82 -10.04 -7.24
C PRO A 19 6.22 -8.98 -6.30
N PHE A 20 4.97 -8.57 -6.50
CA PHE A 20 4.36 -7.50 -5.70
C PHE A 20 3.68 -8.02 -4.44
N HIS A 21 3.79 -7.24 -3.38
CA HIS A 21 2.99 -7.43 -2.18
C HIS A 21 1.88 -6.38 -2.16
N TYR A 22 0.64 -6.82 -2.36
CA TYR A 22 -0.51 -5.94 -2.36
C TYR A 22 -0.92 -5.56 -0.94
N VAL A 23 -1.15 -4.26 -0.73
CA VAL A 23 -1.62 -3.70 0.54
C VAL A 23 -2.99 -3.07 0.31
N ASP A 24 -4.02 -3.63 0.93
CA ASP A 24 -5.37 -3.10 0.84
C ASP A 24 -5.48 -1.78 1.60
N MET A 25 -5.86 -0.71 0.88
CA MET A 25 -6.08 0.61 1.45
C MET A 25 -7.56 0.85 1.69
N CYS A 26 -7.95 0.87 2.96
CA CYS A 26 -9.33 1.14 3.38
C CYS A 26 -9.53 2.61 3.76
N ALA A 27 -10.73 3.14 3.52
CA ALA A 27 -11.10 4.46 3.99
C ALA A 27 -11.17 4.47 5.53
N VAL A 28 -10.39 5.34 6.17
CA VAL A 28 -10.32 5.45 7.64
C VAL A 28 -11.64 5.95 8.24
N HIS A 29 -12.40 6.76 7.49
CA HIS A 29 -13.67 7.33 7.91
C HIS A 29 -14.63 7.48 6.73
N ALA A 30 -15.93 7.60 7.04
CA ALA A 30 -16.95 7.98 6.08
C ALA A 30 -16.78 9.45 5.64
N GLY A 31 -16.85 9.68 4.33
CA GLY A 31 -16.71 11.00 3.72
C GLY A 31 -16.59 10.88 2.20
N GLN A 32 -16.26 11.99 1.54
CA GLN A 32 -15.96 11.99 0.12
C GLN A 32 -14.47 11.70 -0.08
N VAL A 33 -14.17 10.67 -0.87
CA VAL A 33 -12.79 10.28 -1.22
C VAL A 33 -12.42 10.92 -2.55
N GLN A 34 -11.24 11.53 -2.59
CA GLN A 34 -10.61 11.99 -3.83
C GLN A 34 -9.22 11.35 -3.93
N PHE A 35 -9.01 10.59 -5.01
CA PHE A 35 -7.73 9.99 -5.33
C PHE A 35 -6.77 11.07 -5.86
N LEU A 36 -5.50 10.98 -5.45
CA LEU A 36 -4.44 11.92 -5.83
C LEU A 36 -3.35 11.25 -6.68
N VAL A 37 -3.40 9.93 -6.81
CA VAL A 37 -2.50 9.09 -7.61
C VAL A 37 -3.31 8.25 -8.60
N GLU A 38 -2.68 7.86 -9.68
CA GLU A 38 -3.22 6.98 -10.70
C GLU A 38 -2.61 5.56 -10.60
N GLU A 39 -3.18 4.61 -11.34
CA GLU A 39 -2.65 3.24 -11.39
C GLU A 39 -1.28 3.23 -12.09
N GLY A 40 -0.27 2.70 -11.42
CA GLY A 40 1.11 2.66 -11.94
C GLY A 40 2.00 3.82 -11.49
N ASP A 41 1.50 4.73 -10.65
CA ASP A 41 2.30 5.81 -10.08
C ASP A 41 3.23 5.29 -8.98
N GLU A 42 4.51 5.68 -9.05
CA GLU A 42 5.47 5.40 -7.99
C GLU A 42 5.13 6.17 -6.71
N VAL A 43 5.02 5.46 -5.60
CA VAL A 43 4.71 6.01 -4.29
C VAL A 43 5.85 5.78 -3.30
N GLU A 44 6.20 6.83 -2.57
CA GLU A 44 7.17 6.74 -1.48
C GLU A 44 6.43 6.53 -0.16
N GLY A 45 6.96 5.65 0.67
CA GLY A 45 6.51 5.43 2.03
C GLY A 45 7.03 6.51 2.99
N VAL A 46 6.72 6.33 4.27
CA VAL A 46 7.14 7.28 5.32
C VAL A 46 8.65 7.21 5.51
N THR A 47 9.30 8.38 5.51
CA THR A 47 10.77 8.51 5.60
C THR A 47 11.22 9.31 6.84
N GLY A 48 12.52 9.38 7.04
CA GLY A 48 13.17 10.00 8.20
C GLY A 48 13.40 9.02 9.35
N GLU A 49 14.41 9.30 10.16
CA GLU A 49 14.86 8.43 11.28
C GLU A 49 13.72 8.06 12.25
N TRP A 50 12.75 8.97 12.39
CA TRP A 50 11.59 8.83 13.27
C TRP A 50 10.26 8.71 12.52
N LYS A 51 10.29 8.39 11.21
CA LYS A 51 9.09 8.32 10.37
C LYS A 51 8.25 9.61 10.40
N HIS A 52 8.93 10.76 10.46
CA HIS A 52 8.30 12.07 10.60
C HIS A 52 7.96 12.70 9.25
N ILE A 53 8.57 12.23 8.17
CA ILE A 53 8.31 12.72 6.81
C ILE A 53 7.23 11.81 6.22
N PRO A 54 6.00 12.32 6.02
CA PRO A 54 4.94 11.52 5.42
C PRO A 54 5.33 11.12 4.00
N GLY A 55 4.96 9.91 3.60
CA GLY A 55 5.14 9.44 2.23
C GLY A 55 4.23 10.15 1.23
N SER A 56 4.23 9.65 -0.01
CA SER A 56 3.37 10.13 -1.11
C SER A 56 1.90 10.12 -0.72
N SER A 57 1.16 11.16 -1.10
CA SER A 57 -0.27 11.30 -0.79
C SER A 57 -1.10 10.45 -1.73
N LEU A 58 -1.81 9.45 -1.21
CA LEU A 58 -2.59 8.50 -2.02
C LEU A 58 -3.99 9.04 -2.31
N TYR A 59 -4.69 9.43 -1.25
CA TYR A 59 -6.04 9.95 -1.37
C TYR A 59 -6.34 10.89 -0.20
N ARG A 60 -7.34 11.74 -0.39
CA ARG A 60 -7.88 12.60 0.66
C ARG A 60 -9.33 12.27 0.93
N ILE A 61 -9.70 12.28 2.20
CA ILE A 61 -11.07 12.16 2.67
C ILE A 61 -11.52 13.52 3.18
N THR A 62 -12.60 14.07 2.62
CA THR A 62 -13.26 15.25 3.16
C THR A 62 -14.52 14.86 3.93
N ARG A 63 -14.58 15.22 5.21
CA ARG A 63 -15.73 15.00 6.11
C ARG A 63 -16.03 16.28 6.87
N GLU A 64 -17.26 16.80 6.77
CA GLU A 64 -17.70 18.01 7.51
C GLU A 64 -16.72 19.19 7.39
N ASN A 65 -16.25 19.47 6.16
CA ASN A 65 -15.20 20.47 5.85
C ASN A 65 -13.81 20.22 6.46
N ASN A 66 -13.59 19.08 7.11
CA ASN A 66 -12.26 18.64 7.52
C ASN A 66 -11.65 17.73 6.45
N THR A 67 -10.50 18.15 5.90
CA THR A 67 -9.76 17.37 4.88
C THR A 67 -8.67 16.57 5.57
N LYS A 68 -8.73 15.24 5.45
CA LYS A 68 -7.69 14.33 5.92
C LYS A 68 -6.97 13.73 4.72
N VAL A 69 -5.65 13.90 4.67
CA VAL A 69 -4.81 13.30 3.63
C VAL A 69 -4.25 11.99 4.17
N VAL A 70 -4.35 10.93 3.37
CA VAL A 70 -3.77 9.62 3.68
C VAL A 70 -2.56 9.42 2.77
N SER A 71 -1.40 9.21 3.40
CA SER A 71 -0.13 8.96 2.72
C SER A 71 0.23 7.47 2.73
N SER A 72 1.11 7.09 1.79
CA SER A 72 1.65 5.74 1.73
C SER A 72 2.59 5.47 2.90
N GLN A 73 2.51 4.24 3.41
CA GLN A 73 3.38 3.74 4.48
C GLN A 73 4.59 2.97 3.94
N THR A 74 4.55 2.57 2.68
CA THR A 74 5.54 1.68 2.06
C THR A 74 5.85 2.16 0.65
N ASN A 75 7.09 1.95 0.22
CA ASN A 75 7.51 2.27 -1.14
C ASN A 75 6.93 1.25 -2.11
N GLY A 76 6.47 1.69 -3.28
CA GLY A 76 5.88 0.81 -4.27
C GLY A 76 5.39 1.52 -5.52
N ILE A 77 4.61 0.78 -6.30
CA ILE A 77 3.90 1.20 -7.51
C ILE A 77 2.44 0.77 -7.31
#